data_AF-A0A4P6GEM1-F1
#
_entry.id   AF-A0A4P6GEM1-F1
#
_cell.length_a   1.000
_cell.length_b   1.000
_cell.length_c   1.000
_cell.angle_alpha   90.00
_cell.angle_beta   90.00
_cell.angle_gamma   90.00
#
_symmetry.space_group_name_H-M   'P 1'
#
loop_
_entity.id
_entity.type
_entity.pdbx_description
1 polymer ?
#
loop_
_entity_poly.entity_id
_entity_poly.type
_entity_poly.pdbx_seq_one_letter_code
_entity_poly.pdbx_strand_id
1 'polypeptide(L)'
;MDDALVNLDYANSNFRHEYRLRLSALASKAYACVFLAITGASPTEFAQFDYDEAIEVERSLVKKEFSAVKFRARGKKTRYAIGRNNGLSLLREYLTLRAWILNGENFDYLFFSMDRSGGYTGTYSRLSNEFCTTLYRTISGVYLDSTCPNITSRTLRKFKSVILHGLGFSPATVADVLNHTVSTNVSEYAQANVDQQQSEFEGYWQSVRRAAEMMRERAQQDDALATASGHCNAFNNPIPEGAAVAIQPNCKTQYGCLYCTHYVCHSDEEDVHKLTSLQYVINAVRDASRDFQHAETLYRDLSIRIVFILDGIAARSDASAELVAMIKRVVHERGELTPFWERRLQRYEKLGVVF
;
A
#
# COMPACT_ATOMS: atom_id res chain seq x y z
N MET A 1 39.21 29.92 -6.26
CA MET A 1 38.95 28.52 -6.66
C MET A 1 39.85 27.60 -5.86
N ASP A 2 41.14 27.94 -5.67
CA ASP A 2 42.08 27.25 -4.76
C ASP A 2 41.60 27.18 -3.30
N ASP A 3 41.10 28.27 -2.72
CA ASP A 3 40.63 28.25 -1.32
C ASP A 3 39.45 27.28 -1.08
N ALA A 4 38.61 27.05 -2.08
CA ALA A 4 37.49 26.11 -1.96
C ALA A 4 37.98 24.65 -1.99
N LEU A 5 38.99 24.35 -2.82
CA LEU A 5 39.65 23.05 -2.88
C LEU A 5 40.42 22.76 -1.59
N VAL A 6 41.18 23.74 -1.09
CA VAL A 6 41.93 23.61 0.19
C VAL A 6 40.97 23.36 1.37
N ASN A 7 39.85 24.07 1.43
CA ASN A 7 38.83 23.84 2.46
C ASN A 7 38.17 22.46 2.34
N LEU A 8 37.92 22.00 1.11
CA LEU A 8 37.37 20.66 0.86
C LEU A 8 38.35 19.56 1.30
N ASP A 9 39.62 19.68 0.94
CA ASP A 9 40.67 18.72 1.31
C ASP A 9 40.89 18.69 2.82
N TYR A 10 40.91 19.85 3.47
CA TYR A 10 40.96 19.95 4.92
C TYR A 10 39.75 19.25 5.58
N ALA A 11 38.53 19.54 5.12
CA ALA A 11 37.32 18.89 5.63
C ALA A 11 37.30 17.37 5.36
N ASN A 12 37.92 16.94 4.27
CA ASN A 12 38.02 15.53 3.91
C ASN A 12 39.04 14.77 4.77
N SER A 13 40.13 15.43 5.18
CA SER A 13 41.20 14.84 6.00
C SER A 13 40.74 14.46 7.42
N ASN A 14 39.72 15.13 7.95
CA ASN A 14 39.16 14.85 9.26
C ASN A 14 37.80 14.15 9.12
N PHE A 15 37.76 12.85 9.43
CA PHE A 15 36.51 12.07 9.42
C PHE A 15 35.44 12.62 10.37
N ARG A 16 35.83 13.36 11.42
CA ARG A 16 34.92 13.98 12.39
C ARG A 16 34.74 15.48 12.16
N HIS A 17 35.06 15.98 10.96
CA HIS A 17 34.84 17.38 10.61
C HIS A 17 33.36 17.77 10.76
N GLU A 18 33.09 19.01 11.18
CA GLU A 18 31.73 19.48 11.50
C GLU A 18 30.73 19.26 10.36
N TYR A 19 31.12 19.50 9.11
CA TYR A 19 30.26 19.24 7.95
C TYR A 19 29.86 17.76 7.80
N ARG A 20 30.78 16.81 8.08
CA ARG A 20 30.49 15.38 8.04
C ARG A 20 29.52 14.99 9.16
N LEU A 21 29.74 15.52 10.37
CA LEU A 21 28.82 15.34 11.49
C LEU A 21 27.44 15.92 11.16
N ARG A 22 27.38 17.08 10.51
CA ARG A 22 26.12 17.70 10.06
C ARG A 22 25.35 16.84 9.07
N LEU A 23 26.03 16.30 8.07
CA LEU A 23 25.41 15.38 7.09
C LEU A 23 24.97 14.08 7.77
N SER A 24 25.77 13.52 8.67
CA SER A 24 25.41 12.31 9.41
C SER A 24 24.19 12.52 10.32
N ALA A 25 24.08 13.68 10.97
CA ALA A 25 22.94 14.03 11.79
C ALA A 25 21.66 14.20 10.96
N LEU A 26 21.80 14.75 9.74
CA LEU A 26 20.69 14.86 8.78
C LEU A 26 20.24 13.47 8.31
N ALA A 27 21.18 12.62 7.91
CA ALA A 27 20.93 11.26 7.47
C ALA A 27 20.30 10.41 8.58
N SER A 28 20.80 10.49 9.81
CA SER A 28 20.24 9.77 10.96
C SER A 28 18.77 10.15 11.21
N LYS A 29 18.43 11.45 11.13
CA LYS A 29 17.04 11.91 11.22
C LYS A 29 16.19 11.43 10.05
N ALA A 30 16.73 11.39 8.83
CA ALA A 30 16.03 10.86 7.67
C ALA A 30 15.72 9.37 7.82
N TYR A 31 16.68 8.55 8.27
CA TYR A 31 16.43 7.15 8.62
C TYR A 31 15.35 7.01 9.69
N ALA A 32 15.37 7.84 10.74
CA ALA A 32 14.32 7.83 11.75
C ALA A 32 12.93 8.08 11.12
N CYS A 33 12.79 9.03 10.19
CA CYS A 33 11.53 9.30 9.50
C CYS A 33 11.08 8.14 8.61
N VAL A 34 12.01 7.51 7.89
CA VAL A 34 11.73 6.34 7.06
C VAL A 34 11.28 5.17 7.93
N PHE A 35 11.97 4.88 9.03
CA PHE A 35 11.57 3.83 9.97
C PHE A 35 10.25 4.13 10.66
N LEU A 36 9.93 5.40 10.94
CA LEU A 36 8.62 5.79 11.45
C LEU A 36 7.52 5.49 10.41
N ALA A 37 7.77 5.74 9.12
CA ALA A 37 6.84 5.41 8.04
C ALA A 37 6.65 3.89 7.89
N ILE A 38 7.75 3.12 7.96
CA ILE A 38 7.72 1.65 7.88
C ILE A 38 6.96 1.05 9.06
N THR A 39 7.27 1.46 10.28
CA THR A 39 6.68 0.88 11.50
C THR A 39 5.27 1.40 11.75
N GLY A 40 5.02 2.67 11.40
CA GLY A 40 3.81 3.38 11.75
C GLY A 40 3.68 3.66 13.24
N ALA A 41 4.76 3.58 14.02
CA ALA A 41 4.74 3.84 15.47
C ALA A 41 4.33 5.30 15.80
N SER A 42 3.91 5.55 17.04
CA SER A 42 3.80 6.93 17.51
C SER A 42 5.20 7.46 17.84
N PRO A 43 5.51 8.77 17.74
CA PRO A 43 6.84 9.29 18.04
C PRO A 43 7.35 8.89 19.44
N THR A 44 6.45 8.86 20.43
CA THR A 44 6.78 8.49 21.80
C THR A 44 7.11 7.01 21.97
N GLU A 45 6.47 6.11 21.21
CA GLU A 45 6.80 4.68 21.19
C GLU A 45 8.04 4.42 20.33
N PHE A 46 8.19 5.15 19.22
CA PHE A 46 9.33 5.04 18.31
C PHE A 46 10.65 5.40 18.99
N ALA A 47 10.66 6.47 19.80
CA ALA A 47 11.84 6.89 20.55
C ALA A 47 12.27 5.90 21.66
N GLN A 48 11.49 4.83 21.91
CA GLN A 48 11.82 3.78 22.87
C GLN A 48 12.51 2.57 22.24
N PHE A 49 12.61 2.48 20.91
CA PHE A 49 13.24 1.32 20.26
C PHE A 49 14.68 1.16 20.73
N ASP A 50 15.01 -0.07 21.09
CA ASP A 50 16.25 -0.43 21.75
C ASP A 50 17.30 -0.94 20.75
N TYR A 51 18.56 -0.61 21.01
CA TYR A 51 19.67 -1.00 20.14
C TYR A 51 19.93 -2.50 20.17
N ASP A 52 19.90 -3.14 21.34
CA ASP A 52 20.14 -4.58 21.45
C ASP A 52 19.02 -5.36 20.76
N GLU A 53 17.77 -4.90 20.91
CA GLU A 53 16.64 -5.46 20.17
C GLU A 53 16.83 -5.32 18.64
N ALA A 54 17.44 -4.24 18.17
CA ALA A 54 17.75 -4.07 16.75
C ALA A 54 18.83 -5.01 16.23
N ILE A 55 19.85 -5.28 17.04
CA ILE A 55 20.86 -6.30 16.71
C ILE A 55 20.22 -7.69 16.64
N GLU A 56 19.30 -8.00 17.56
CA GLU A 56 18.54 -9.26 17.49
C GLU A 56 17.66 -9.34 16.23
N VAL A 57 16.94 -8.27 15.88
CA VAL A 57 16.07 -8.21 14.69
C VAL A 57 16.87 -8.36 13.40
N GLU A 58 18.05 -7.74 13.33
CA GLU A 58 18.95 -7.83 12.18
C GLU A 58 19.44 -9.27 11.98
N ARG A 59 19.89 -9.92 13.06
CA ARG A 59 20.50 -11.26 13.03
C ARG A 59 19.48 -12.40 12.98
N SER A 60 18.28 -12.22 13.53
CA SER A 60 17.30 -13.28 13.64
C SER A 60 16.71 -13.65 12.28
N LEU A 61 16.50 -14.93 12.02
CA LEU A 61 15.73 -15.38 10.85
C LEU A 61 14.21 -15.19 11.05
N VAL A 62 13.76 -15.04 12.30
CA VAL A 62 12.34 -15.09 12.68
C VAL A 62 11.85 -13.78 13.30
N LYS A 63 12.64 -13.15 14.18
CA LYS A 63 12.28 -11.89 14.84
C LYS A 63 12.45 -10.73 13.86
N LYS A 64 11.36 -10.03 13.58
CA LYS A 64 11.30 -8.89 12.62
C LYS A 64 10.51 -7.70 13.16
N GLU A 65 10.39 -7.63 14.48
CA GLU A 65 9.57 -6.66 15.18
C GLU A 65 10.37 -5.97 16.27
N PHE A 66 10.18 -4.66 16.39
CA PHE A 66 10.57 -3.88 17.55
C PHE A 66 9.47 -3.85 18.60
N SER A 67 9.85 -3.63 19.85
CA SER A 67 8.96 -3.52 20.99
C SER A 67 8.97 -2.09 21.54
N ALA A 68 7.83 -1.64 22.07
CA ALA A 68 7.76 -0.42 22.87
C ALA A 68 6.74 -0.57 24.02
N VAL A 69 6.71 0.39 24.93
CA VAL A 69 5.73 0.45 26.02
C VAL A 69 4.79 1.64 25.82
N LYS A 70 3.49 1.34 25.73
CA LYS A 70 2.44 2.34 25.64
C LYS A 70 1.95 2.75 27.02
N PHE A 71 2.66 3.68 27.66
CA PHE A 71 2.36 4.15 29.02
C PHE A 71 0.92 4.66 29.20
N ARG A 72 0.39 5.41 28.22
CA ARG A 72 -1.02 5.90 28.23
C ARG A 72 -2.08 4.80 28.16
N ALA A 73 -1.68 3.55 27.89
CA ALA A 73 -2.55 2.37 27.87
C ALA A 73 -2.16 1.39 28.99
N ARG A 74 -1.92 1.92 30.20
CA ARG A 74 -1.52 1.14 31.40
C ARG A 74 -0.26 0.29 31.18
N GLY A 75 0.69 0.79 30.41
CA GLY A 75 1.97 0.10 30.15
C GLY A 75 1.87 -1.10 29.19
N LYS A 76 0.85 -1.16 28.33
CA LYS A 76 0.74 -2.22 27.31
C LYS A 76 1.99 -2.29 26.44
N LYS A 77 2.59 -3.48 26.30
CA LYS A 77 3.68 -3.74 25.34
C LYS A 77 3.12 -3.75 23.92
N THR A 78 3.73 -2.97 23.03
CA THR A 78 3.37 -2.84 21.62
C THR A 78 4.49 -3.40 20.74
N ARG A 79 4.14 -3.88 19.54
CA ARG A 79 5.09 -4.48 18.60
C ARG A 79 4.96 -3.84 17.22
N TYR A 80 6.09 -3.72 16.51
CA TYR A 80 6.17 -3.04 15.22
C TYR A 80 7.04 -3.81 14.23
N ALA A 81 6.42 -4.39 13.21
CA ALA A 81 7.13 -5.06 12.14
C ALA A 81 7.86 -4.08 11.22
N ILE A 82 9.08 -4.43 10.79
CA ILE A 82 9.85 -3.66 9.80
C ILE A 82 9.89 -4.29 8.40
N GLY A 83 9.32 -5.50 8.24
CA GLY A 83 9.32 -6.23 6.97
C GLY A 83 10.66 -6.93 6.67
N ARG A 84 10.61 -7.96 5.81
CA ARG A 84 11.75 -8.88 5.60
C ARG A 84 12.84 -8.36 4.67
N ASN A 85 12.48 -7.62 3.61
CA ASN A 85 13.45 -7.22 2.59
C ASN A 85 13.93 -5.78 2.81
N ASN A 86 13.10 -4.81 2.44
CA ASN A 86 13.51 -3.39 2.42
C ASN A 86 13.84 -2.85 3.82
N GLY A 87 13.06 -3.19 4.85
CA GLY A 87 13.30 -2.69 6.21
C GLY A 87 14.55 -3.25 6.86
N LEU A 88 14.91 -4.53 6.62
CA LEU A 88 16.16 -5.10 7.11
C LEU A 88 17.39 -4.49 6.42
N SER A 89 17.31 -4.26 5.10
CA SER A 89 18.41 -3.58 4.38
C SER A 89 18.66 -2.19 4.95
N LEU A 90 17.60 -1.40 5.11
CA LEU A 90 17.68 -0.07 5.70
C LEU A 90 18.19 -0.10 7.14
N LEU A 91 17.87 -1.14 7.91
CA LEU A 91 18.34 -1.27 9.29
C LEU A 91 19.85 -1.48 9.32
N ARG A 92 20.39 -2.34 8.45
CA ARG A 92 21.85 -2.58 8.35
C ARG A 92 22.62 -1.32 7.97
N GLU A 93 22.12 -0.59 7.00
CA GLU A 93 22.71 0.69 6.60
C GLU A 93 22.68 1.70 7.75
N TYR A 94 21.54 1.82 8.43
CA TYR A 94 21.40 2.70 9.58
C TYR A 94 22.32 2.30 10.73
N LEU A 95 22.44 1.01 11.05
CA LEU A 95 23.33 0.53 12.12
C LEU A 95 24.79 0.85 11.82
N THR A 96 25.20 0.80 10.56
CA THR A 96 26.54 1.21 10.11
C THR A 96 26.77 2.71 10.35
N LEU A 97 25.81 3.55 9.92
CA LEU A 97 25.86 5.00 10.17
C LEU A 97 25.86 5.33 11.67
N ARG A 98 25.02 4.64 12.45
CA ARG A 98 24.92 4.79 13.90
C ARG A 98 26.25 4.50 14.59
N ALA A 99 26.89 3.38 14.25
CA ALA A 99 28.19 3.01 14.81
C ALA A 99 29.25 4.09 14.49
N TRP A 100 29.24 4.61 13.27
CA TRP A 100 30.12 5.71 12.86
C TRP A 100 29.84 7.02 13.62
N ILE A 101 28.56 7.35 13.83
CA ILE A 101 28.16 8.55 14.58
C ILE A 101 28.66 8.45 16.03
N LEU A 102 28.35 7.34 16.71
CA LEU A 102 28.67 7.12 18.12
C LEU A 102 30.17 6.99 18.37
N ASN A 103 30.94 6.50 17.39
CA ASN A 103 32.40 6.44 17.45
C ASN A 103 32.93 5.75 18.72
N GLY A 104 32.33 4.62 19.07
CA GLY A 104 32.69 3.83 20.25
C GLY A 104 31.90 4.16 21.52
N GLU A 105 31.11 5.23 21.53
CA GLU A 105 30.21 5.54 22.65
C GLU A 105 29.01 4.59 22.69
N ASN A 106 28.62 4.19 23.90
CA ASN A 106 27.43 3.37 24.11
C ASN A 106 26.19 4.26 24.26
N PHE A 107 25.09 3.84 23.63
CA PHE A 107 23.80 4.48 23.77
C PHE A 107 22.70 3.44 23.60
N ASP A 108 21.73 3.40 24.50
CA ASP A 108 20.77 2.28 24.55
C ASP A 108 19.68 2.40 23.47
N TYR A 109 19.28 3.62 23.13
CA TYR A 109 18.22 3.83 22.14
C TYR A 109 18.76 3.63 20.71
N LEU A 110 17.98 2.93 19.89
CA LEU A 110 18.26 2.71 18.48
C LEU A 110 18.41 4.05 17.75
N PHE A 111 17.44 4.95 17.93
CA PHE A 111 17.43 6.29 17.35
C PHE A 111 17.65 7.36 18.41
N PHE A 112 18.41 8.41 18.06
CA PHE A 112 18.85 9.45 19.00
C PHE A 112 19.14 10.77 18.28
N SER A 113 19.30 11.83 19.09
CA SER A 113 19.72 13.15 18.62
C SER A 113 21.19 13.38 18.96
N MET A 114 21.92 14.04 18.07
CA MET A 114 23.26 14.55 18.35
C MET A 114 23.15 15.96 18.92
N ASP A 115 23.73 16.20 20.09
CA ASP A 115 23.61 17.48 20.77
C ASP A 115 24.52 18.55 20.16
N ARG A 116 24.10 19.81 20.31
CA ARG A 116 24.82 20.97 19.77
C ARG A 116 24.91 22.11 20.77
N SER A 117 26.09 22.74 20.84
CA SER A 117 26.34 24.00 21.54
C SER A 117 27.40 24.78 20.74
N GLY A 118 26.95 25.65 19.82
CA GLY A 118 27.82 26.27 18.80
C GLY A 118 28.24 25.29 17.68
N GLY A 119 28.70 24.09 18.05
CA GLY A 119 29.01 22.94 17.19
C GLY A 119 28.51 21.62 17.80
N TYR A 120 28.89 20.48 17.21
CA TYR A 120 28.56 19.16 17.79
C TYR A 120 29.40 18.89 19.03
N THR A 121 28.75 18.51 20.14
CA THR A 121 29.41 18.30 21.45
C THR A 121 29.99 16.91 21.63
N GLY A 122 29.61 15.95 20.77
CA GLY A 122 29.91 14.53 20.96
C GLY A 122 29.00 13.83 21.97
N THR A 123 27.99 14.52 22.50
CA THR A 123 26.98 13.94 23.39
C THR A 123 25.68 13.64 22.62
N TYR A 124 24.90 12.71 23.18
CA TYR A 124 23.69 12.20 22.55
C TYR A 124 22.51 12.23 23.51
N SER A 125 21.34 12.55 22.98
CA SER A 125 20.10 12.63 23.73
C SER A 125 19.01 11.78 23.07
N ARG A 126 17.96 11.47 23.83
CA ARG A 126 16.78 10.78 23.27
C ARG A 126 16.25 11.55 22.05
N LEU A 127 15.74 10.80 21.07
CA LEU A 127 15.11 11.39 19.90
C LEU A 127 13.92 12.25 20.34
N SER A 128 13.87 13.51 19.88
CA SER A 128 12.72 14.40 20.12
C SER A 128 11.49 13.89 19.37
N ASN A 129 10.29 14.12 19.91
CA ASN A 129 9.04 13.70 19.25
C ASN A 129 8.74 14.49 17.96
N GLU A 130 9.42 15.61 17.76
CA GLU A 130 9.27 16.55 16.65
C GLU A 130 10.33 16.31 15.54
N PHE A 131 11.04 15.18 15.57
CA PHE A 131 12.15 14.91 14.66
C PHE A 131 11.77 15.01 13.17
N CYS A 132 10.56 14.59 12.76
CA CYS A 132 10.07 14.75 11.38
C CYS A 132 9.96 16.23 10.98
N THR A 133 9.37 17.05 11.85
CA THR A 133 9.22 18.49 11.60
C THR A 133 10.58 19.19 11.56
N THR A 134 11.50 18.78 12.44
CA THR A 134 12.87 19.30 12.46
C THR A 134 13.63 18.93 11.19
N LEU A 135 13.49 17.68 10.70
CA LEU A 135 14.04 17.26 9.42
C LEU A 135 13.48 18.11 8.28
N TYR A 136 12.14 18.22 8.19
CA TYR A 136 11.47 19.01 7.15
C TYR A 136 11.98 20.45 7.09
N ARG A 137 12.07 21.14 8.23
CA ARG A 137 12.63 22.50 8.32
C ARG A 137 14.08 22.61 7.83
N THR A 138 14.84 21.51 7.90
CA THR A 138 16.24 21.47 7.46
C THR A 138 16.35 21.24 5.95
N ILE A 139 15.39 20.55 5.34
CA ILE A 139 15.46 20.16 3.93
C ILE A 139 14.59 21.00 3.00
N SER A 140 13.53 21.63 3.52
CA SER A 140 12.64 22.50 2.74
C SER A 140 13.38 23.76 2.27
N GLY A 141 13.22 24.11 1.00
CA GLY A 141 13.92 25.22 0.34
C GLY A 141 15.40 24.96 0.05
N VAL A 142 15.95 23.81 0.46
CA VAL A 142 17.35 23.42 0.23
C VAL A 142 17.43 22.20 -0.69
N TYR A 143 16.76 21.11 -0.30
CA TYR A 143 16.69 19.86 -1.07
C TYR A 143 15.29 19.60 -1.63
N LEU A 144 14.27 20.18 -1.02
CA LEU A 144 12.89 20.13 -1.48
C LEU A 144 12.42 21.52 -1.87
N ASP A 145 11.50 21.58 -2.83
CA ASP A 145 10.78 22.81 -3.14
C ASP A 145 10.08 23.34 -1.87
N SER A 146 10.12 24.66 -1.65
CA SER A 146 9.54 25.28 -0.45
C SER A 146 8.00 25.17 -0.40
N THR A 147 7.36 24.88 -1.53
CA THR A 147 5.92 24.62 -1.64
C THR A 147 5.54 23.20 -1.21
N CYS A 148 6.47 22.25 -1.14
CA CYS A 148 6.19 20.89 -0.70
C CYS A 148 5.76 20.89 0.77
N PRO A 149 4.57 20.39 1.14
CA PRO A 149 4.09 20.46 2.52
C PRO A 149 4.86 19.52 3.46
N ASN A 150 4.89 19.88 4.74
CA ASN A 150 5.50 19.05 5.78
C ASN A 150 4.72 17.73 5.96
N ILE A 151 5.42 16.61 5.86
CA ILE A 151 4.89 15.29 6.16
C ILE A 151 5.13 15.00 7.65
N THR A 152 4.11 15.28 8.47
CA THR A 152 4.20 15.04 9.91
C THR A 152 4.15 13.55 10.28
N SER A 153 4.60 13.21 11.48
CA SER A 153 4.48 11.85 12.03
C SER A 153 3.03 11.34 12.05
N ARG A 154 2.06 12.22 12.32
CA ARG A 154 0.63 11.93 12.24
C ARG A 154 0.20 11.62 10.81
N THR A 155 0.68 12.41 9.83
CA THR A 155 0.41 12.19 8.40
C THR A 155 0.96 10.86 7.92
N LEU A 156 2.21 10.51 8.27
CA LEU A 156 2.82 9.21 7.93
C LEU A 156 2.01 8.05 8.50
N ARG A 157 1.60 8.17 9.77
CA ARG A 157 0.80 7.14 10.43
C ARG A 157 -0.59 6.98 9.80
N LYS A 158 -1.24 8.09 9.42
CA LYS A 158 -2.50 8.08 8.67
C LYS A 158 -2.32 7.43 7.30
N PHE A 159 -1.28 7.81 6.57
CA PHE A 159 -0.95 7.25 5.27
C PHE A 159 -0.79 5.73 5.32
N LYS A 160 -0.03 5.20 6.30
CA LYS A 160 0.09 3.75 6.48
C LYS A 160 -1.26 3.08 6.72
N SER A 161 -2.13 3.67 7.54
CA SER A 161 -3.48 3.14 7.75
C SER A 161 -4.29 3.10 6.46
N VAL A 162 -4.24 4.16 5.66
CA VAL A 162 -4.95 4.25 4.37
C VAL A 162 -4.44 3.19 3.40
N ILE A 163 -3.12 2.99 3.32
CA ILE A 163 -2.53 1.93 2.48
C ILE A 163 -3.01 0.55 2.94
N LEU A 164 -2.99 0.26 4.24
CA LEU A 164 -3.42 -1.06 4.73
C LEU A 164 -4.91 -1.34 4.47
N HIS A 165 -5.78 -0.33 4.64
CA HIS A 165 -7.18 -0.45 4.25
C HIS A 165 -7.32 -0.61 2.73
N GLY A 166 -6.51 0.11 1.94
CA GLY A 166 -6.48 0.02 0.48
C GLY A 166 -6.11 -1.38 -0.03
N LEU A 167 -5.22 -2.07 0.68
CA LEU A 167 -4.83 -3.47 0.46
C LEU A 167 -5.87 -4.50 0.96
N GLY A 168 -7.00 -4.05 1.52
CA GLY A 168 -8.11 -4.92 1.93
C GLY A 168 -7.96 -5.55 3.33
N PHE A 169 -7.03 -5.07 4.16
CA PHE A 169 -6.92 -5.57 5.54
C PHE A 169 -8.10 -5.12 6.40
N SER A 170 -8.56 -6.00 7.29
CA SER A 170 -9.69 -5.68 8.19
C SER A 170 -9.37 -4.52 9.14
N PRO A 171 -10.37 -3.73 9.59
CA PRO A 171 -10.15 -2.68 10.58
C PRO A 171 -9.53 -3.18 11.89
N ALA A 172 -9.77 -4.44 12.27
CA ALA A 172 -9.14 -5.06 13.43
C ALA A 172 -7.64 -5.30 13.20
N THR A 173 -7.27 -5.83 12.04
CA THR A 173 -5.87 -6.06 11.64
C THR A 173 -5.09 -4.75 11.58
N VAL A 174 -5.66 -3.71 10.96
CA VAL A 174 -5.03 -2.38 10.89
C VAL A 174 -4.84 -1.77 12.28
N ALA A 175 -5.85 -1.91 13.15
CA ALA A 175 -5.77 -1.44 14.53
C ALA A 175 -4.67 -2.13 15.34
N ASP A 176 -4.51 -3.44 15.14
CA ASP A 176 -3.45 -4.23 15.78
C ASP A 176 -2.06 -3.80 15.29
N VAL A 177 -1.86 -3.75 13.96
CA VAL A 177 -0.59 -3.31 13.33
C VAL A 177 -0.15 -1.92 13.81
N LEU A 178 -1.10 -0.99 13.95
CA LEU A 178 -0.81 0.36 14.40
C LEU A 178 -0.86 0.50 15.93
N ASN A 179 -1.23 -0.54 16.68
CA ASN A 179 -1.38 -0.52 18.13
C ASN A 179 -2.35 0.55 18.65
N HIS A 180 -3.51 0.73 18.00
CA HIS A 180 -4.64 1.53 18.53
C HIS A 180 -5.91 0.67 18.64
N THR A 181 -6.98 1.23 19.20
CA THR A 181 -8.26 0.50 19.27
C THR A 181 -8.92 0.47 17.90
N VAL A 182 -9.82 -0.49 17.69
CA VAL A 182 -10.65 -0.54 16.48
C VAL A 182 -11.53 0.71 16.36
N SER A 183 -12.08 1.18 17.48
CA SER A 183 -12.86 2.43 17.54
C SER A 183 -12.04 3.63 17.06
N THR A 184 -10.79 3.80 17.52
CA THR A 184 -9.89 4.85 17.03
C THR A 184 -9.54 4.68 15.56
N ASN A 185 -9.38 3.43 15.08
CA ASN A 185 -9.17 3.16 13.67
C ASN A 185 -10.32 3.69 12.82
N VAL A 186 -11.56 3.33 13.21
CA VAL A 186 -12.77 3.72 12.50
C VAL A 186 -13.01 5.23 12.57
N SER A 187 -12.77 5.86 13.72
CA SER A 187 -13.04 7.30 13.89
C SER A 187 -11.98 8.21 13.25
N GLU A 188 -10.70 7.86 13.33
CA GLU A 188 -9.59 8.75 12.90
C GLU A 188 -8.97 8.34 11.56
N TYR A 189 -9.08 7.07 11.17
CA TYR A 189 -8.32 6.51 10.04
C TYR A 189 -9.19 5.83 8.97
N ALA A 190 -10.42 5.40 9.29
CA ALA A 190 -11.43 5.06 8.28
C ALA A 190 -12.06 6.31 7.65
N GLN A 191 -11.63 7.52 8.05
CA GLN A 191 -11.69 8.72 7.22
C GLN A 191 -10.68 8.61 6.06
N ALA A 192 -10.86 7.62 5.19
CA ALA A 192 -10.63 7.85 3.78
C ALA A 192 -11.50 9.08 3.44
N ASN A 193 -10.84 10.13 2.92
CA ASN A 193 -11.39 11.44 2.51
C ASN A 193 -12.91 11.41 2.41
N VAL A 194 -13.68 12.21 3.14
CA VAL A 194 -15.15 12.23 2.96
C VAL A 194 -15.50 12.53 1.49
N ASP A 195 -14.66 13.24 0.74
CA ASP A 195 -14.81 13.42 -0.72
C ASP A 195 -14.44 12.18 -1.56
N GLN A 196 -13.49 11.37 -1.10
CA GLN A 196 -13.09 10.12 -1.73
C GLN A 196 -14.05 9.00 -1.36
N GLN A 197 -14.53 8.94 -0.11
CA GLN A 197 -15.66 8.15 0.29
C GLN A 197 -16.93 8.67 -0.35
N GLN A 198 -17.14 9.96 -0.61
CA GLN A 198 -18.34 10.42 -1.31
C GLN A 198 -18.25 10.15 -2.80
N SER A 199 -17.06 10.22 -3.44
CA SER A 199 -16.87 9.78 -4.82
C SER A 199 -16.81 8.25 -4.96
N GLU A 200 -16.26 7.55 -3.97
CA GLU A 200 -16.22 6.08 -3.89
C GLU A 200 -17.57 5.55 -3.43
N PHE A 201 -18.36 6.23 -2.59
CA PHE A 201 -19.74 5.89 -2.24
C PHE A 201 -20.72 6.31 -3.33
N GLU A 202 -20.53 7.43 -4.03
CA GLU A 202 -21.30 7.75 -5.24
C GLU A 202 -20.93 6.79 -6.36
N GLY A 203 -19.65 6.49 -6.57
CA GLY A 203 -19.19 5.47 -7.52
C GLY A 203 -19.63 4.06 -7.12
N TYR A 204 -19.63 3.73 -5.83
CA TYR A 204 -20.15 2.49 -5.26
C TYR A 204 -21.67 2.42 -5.40
N TRP A 205 -22.44 3.45 -5.07
CA TRP A 205 -23.89 3.45 -5.22
C TRP A 205 -24.33 3.59 -6.68
N GLN A 206 -23.56 4.26 -7.54
CA GLN A 206 -23.77 4.27 -9.00
C GLN A 206 -23.43 2.90 -9.60
N SER A 207 -22.35 2.24 -9.19
CA SER A 207 -22.04 0.87 -9.62
C SER A 207 -23.03 -0.15 -9.05
N VAL A 208 -23.56 0.07 -7.84
CA VAL A 208 -24.66 -0.72 -7.25
C VAL A 208 -25.94 -0.63 -8.06
N ARG A 209 -26.36 0.59 -8.38
CA ARG A 209 -27.56 0.80 -9.20
C ARG A 209 -27.36 0.32 -10.63
N ARG A 210 -26.18 0.53 -11.23
CA ARG A 210 -25.91 0.20 -12.64
C ARG A 210 -25.57 -1.26 -12.89
N ALA A 211 -24.86 -1.96 -12.00
CA ALA A 211 -24.64 -3.38 -12.22
C ALA A 211 -25.96 -4.15 -12.11
N ALA A 212 -26.90 -3.72 -11.25
CA ALA A 212 -28.27 -4.23 -11.23
C ALA A 212 -29.02 -3.98 -12.56
N GLU A 213 -28.76 -2.86 -13.26
CA GLU A 213 -29.30 -2.57 -14.61
C GLU A 213 -28.69 -3.45 -15.71
N MET A 214 -27.45 -3.94 -15.52
CA MET A 214 -26.75 -4.82 -16.47
C MET A 214 -27.18 -6.29 -16.37
N MET A 215 -27.87 -6.67 -15.29
CA MET A 215 -28.28 -8.07 -15.06
C MET A 215 -29.64 -8.33 -15.70
N ARG A 216 -29.71 -9.35 -16.54
CA ARG A 216 -30.99 -9.81 -17.12
C ARG A 216 -31.30 -11.22 -16.62
N GLU A 217 -32.57 -11.43 -16.27
CA GLU A 217 -33.12 -12.78 -16.17
C GLU A 217 -33.11 -13.39 -17.57
N ARG A 218 -32.77 -14.68 -17.68
CA ARG A 218 -32.73 -15.42 -18.95
C ARG A 218 -34.15 -15.74 -19.44
N ALA A 219 -35.02 -14.74 -19.47
CA ALA A 219 -36.40 -14.84 -19.91
C ALA A 219 -36.53 -14.14 -21.26
N GLN A 220 -36.67 -14.97 -22.30
CA GLN A 220 -36.91 -14.66 -23.72
C GLN A 220 -35.66 -14.26 -24.52
N GLN A 221 -35.53 -14.89 -25.69
CA GLN A 221 -34.48 -14.76 -26.72
C GLN A 221 -33.68 -13.44 -26.62
N ASP A 222 -32.54 -13.51 -25.95
CA ASP A 222 -31.61 -12.39 -25.84
C ASP A 222 -30.64 -12.52 -27.02
N ASP A 223 -30.74 -11.66 -28.03
CA ASP A 223 -29.83 -11.58 -29.19
C ASP A 223 -28.41 -11.09 -28.79
N ALA A 224 -28.08 -11.14 -27.50
CA ALA A 224 -26.83 -10.67 -26.94
C ALA A 224 -25.68 -11.62 -27.30
N LEU A 225 -24.63 -11.07 -27.91
CA LEU A 225 -23.44 -11.81 -28.31
C LEU A 225 -22.62 -12.21 -27.08
N ALA A 226 -22.27 -13.49 -26.96
CA ALA A 226 -21.36 -13.97 -25.92
C ALA A 226 -19.97 -13.32 -26.03
N THR A 227 -19.44 -12.89 -24.88
CA THR A 227 -18.11 -12.28 -24.74
C THR A 227 -17.29 -13.05 -23.69
N ALA A 228 -16.01 -12.72 -23.54
CA ALA A 228 -15.16 -13.38 -22.55
C ALA A 228 -15.49 -13.04 -21.08
N SER A 229 -16.25 -11.97 -20.83
CA SER A 229 -16.60 -11.50 -19.50
C SER A 229 -18.12 -11.40 -19.25
N GLY A 230 -18.95 -11.97 -20.13
CA GLY A 230 -20.42 -11.90 -20.08
C GLY A 230 -21.02 -11.93 -21.48
N HIS A 231 -21.95 -11.02 -21.76
CA HIS A 231 -22.61 -10.83 -23.06
C HIS A 231 -22.61 -9.35 -23.49
N CYS A 232 -22.98 -9.08 -24.74
CA CYS A 232 -23.06 -7.74 -25.31
C CYS A 232 -24.22 -7.58 -26.29
N ASN A 233 -25.01 -6.51 -26.14
CA ASN A 233 -26.17 -6.23 -27.00
C ASN A 233 -25.86 -5.30 -28.19
N ALA A 234 -24.65 -4.75 -28.30
CA ALA A 234 -24.21 -3.94 -29.46
C ALA A 234 -22.69 -4.07 -29.68
N PHE A 235 -22.26 -5.25 -30.13
CA PHE A 235 -20.86 -5.55 -30.37
C PHE A 235 -20.21 -4.58 -31.38
N ASN A 236 -18.93 -4.26 -31.19
CA ASN A 236 -18.15 -3.26 -31.95
C ASN A 236 -18.62 -1.79 -31.83
N ASN A 237 -19.59 -1.48 -30.98
CA ASN A 237 -20.00 -0.11 -30.67
C ASN A 237 -19.75 0.23 -29.19
N PRO A 238 -18.48 0.30 -28.72
CA PRO A 238 -18.19 0.54 -27.31
C PRO A 238 -18.58 1.97 -26.91
N ILE A 239 -19.45 2.10 -25.91
CA ILE A 239 -19.85 3.39 -25.33
C ILE A 239 -19.43 3.40 -23.85
N PRO A 240 -18.53 4.31 -23.44
CA PRO A 240 -18.14 4.49 -22.04
C PRO A 240 -19.33 4.78 -21.14
N GLU A 241 -19.43 4.02 -20.06
CA GLU A 241 -20.41 4.28 -19.02
C GLU A 241 -19.85 5.28 -17.99
N GLY A 242 -20.06 6.57 -18.25
CA GLY A 242 -19.63 7.67 -17.38
C GLY A 242 -18.43 8.48 -17.93
N ALA A 243 -18.22 9.68 -17.37
CA ALA A 243 -17.25 10.66 -17.90
C ALA A 243 -15.78 10.36 -17.56
N ALA A 244 -15.52 9.46 -16.61
CA ALA A 244 -14.16 9.11 -16.17
C ALA A 244 -14.09 7.61 -15.84
N VAL A 245 -13.93 6.77 -16.87
CA VAL A 245 -13.69 5.32 -16.68
C VAL A 245 -12.18 5.05 -16.71
N ALA A 246 -11.67 4.38 -15.67
CA ALA A 246 -10.25 4.03 -15.54
C ALA A 246 -9.76 3.12 -16.69
N ILE A 247 -10.66 2.26 -17.21
CA ILE A 247 -10.43 1.42 -18.38
C ILE A 247 -11.43 1.83 -19.46
N GLN A 248 -10.92 2.28 -20.60
CA GLN A 248 -11.75 2.60 -21.76
C GLN A 248 -12.34 1.33 -22.38
N PRO A 249 -13.66 1.27 -22.64
CA PRO A 249 -14.25 0.11 -23.28
C PRO A 249 -13.67 -0.15 -24.65
N ASN A 250 -13.20 -1.38 -24.84
CA ASN A 250 -12.66 -1.84 -26.11
C ASN A 250 -13.03 -3.31 -26.32
N CYS A 251 -13.89 -3.55 -27.31
CA CYS A 251 -14.39 -4.88 -27.68
C CYS A 251 -13.27 -5.89 -28.00
N LYS A 252 -12.03 -5.45 -28.24
CA LYS A 252 -10.87 -6.34 -28.45
C LYS A 252 -10.20 -6.79 -27.15
N THR A 253 -10.26 -5.96 -26.10
CA THR A 253 -9.61 -6.23 -24.80
C THR A 253 -10.48 -7.07 -23.87
N GLN A 254 -11.79 -7.06 -24.09
CA GLN A 254 -12.83 -7.84 -23.40
C GLN A 254 -13.05 -7.46 -21.92
N TYR A 255 -12.01 -7.25 -21.10
CA TYR A 255 -12.20 -6.77 -19.72
C TYR A 255 -12.73 -5.32 -19.66
N GLY A 256 -12.44 -4.49 -20.68
CA GLY A 256 -13.03 -3.15 -20.80
C GLY A 256 -14.54 -3.17 -21.08
N CYS A 257 -15.13 -4.30 -21.49
CA CYS A 257 -16.56 -4.42 -21.69
C CYS A 257 -17.34 -4.16 -20.41
N LEU A 258 -16.77 -4.45 -19.24
CA LEU A 258 -17.42 -4.20 -17.95
C LEU A 258 -17.79 -2.73 -17.75
N TYR A 259 -17.10 -1.79 -18.40
CA TYR A 259 -17.33 -0.33 -18.32
C TYR A 259 -18.16 0.22 -19.49
N CYS A 260 -18.84 -0.66 -20.25
CA CYS A 260 -19.61 -0.32 -21.43
C CYS A 260 -21.11 -0.35 -21.13
N THR A 261 -21.90 0.58 -21.68
CA THR A 261 -23.37 0.58 -21.55
C THR A 261 -24.05 -0.61 -22.24
N HIS A 262 -23.34 -1.27 -23.16
CA HIS A 262 -23.82 -2.43 -23.92
C HIS A 262 -23.49 -3.78 -23.27
N TYR A 263 -22.88 -3.77 -22.08
CA TYR A 263 -22.56 -4.98 -21.35
C TYR A 263 -23.80 -5.60 -20.73
N VAL A 264 -23.92 -6.91 -20.86
CA VAL A 264 -25.00 -7.72 -20.32
C VAL A 264 -24.40 -8.87 -19.53
N CYS A 265 -24.94 -9.14 -18.35
CA CYS A 265 -24.57 -10.30 -17.54
C CYS A 265 -25.81 -11.13 -17.24
N HIS A 266 -25.75 -12.43 -17.53
CA HIS A 266 -26.75 -13.38 -17.10
C HIS A 266 -26.40 -13.90 -15.70
N SER A 267 -27.42 -14.26 -14.93
CA SER A 267 -27.26 -14.84 -13.58
C SER A 267 -27.09 -16.37 -13.63
N ASP A 268 -26.38 -16.85 -14.64
CA ASP A 268 -26.12 -18.28 -14.88
C ASP A 268 -24.67 -18.67 -14.59
N GLU A 269 -24.40 -19.97 -14.59
CA GLU A 269 -23.08 -20.52 -14.30
C GLU A 269 -22.01 -20.00 -15.26
N GLU A 270 -22.37 -19.82 -16.52
CA GLU A 270 -21.44 -19.42 -17.57
C GLU A 270 -20.87 -18.02 -17.33
N ASP A 271 -21.73 -17.03 -17.08
CA ASP A 271 -21.29 -15.66 -16.86
C ASP A 271 -20.61 -15.47 -15.49
N VAL A 272 -21.07 -16.19 -14.45
CA VAL A 272 -20.37 -16.27 -13.16
C VAL A 272 -18.95 -16.82 -13.35
N HIS A 273 -18.78 -17.88 -14.15
CA HIS A 273 -17.48 -18.50 -14.40
C HIS A 273 -16.56 -17.61 -15.21
N LYS A 274 -17.07 -16.91 -16.23
CA LYS A 274 -16.33 -15.91 -17.01
C LYS A 274 -15.80 -14.78 -16.13
N LEU A 275 -16.65 -14.21 -15.28
CA LEU A 275 -16.31 -13.11 -14.38
C LEU A 275 -15.27 -13.53 -13.34
N THR A 276 -15.49 -14.67 -12.69
CA THR A 276 -14.58 -15.20 -11.67
C THR A 276 -13.22 -15.55 -12.29
N SER A 277 -13.22 -16.13 -13.51
CA SER A 277 -11.99 -16.41 -14.25
C SER A 277 -11.21 -15.14 -14.63
N LEU A 278 -11.91 -14.10 -15.08
CA LEU A 278 -11.30 -12.79 -15.32
C LEU A 278 -10.67 -12.24 -14.04
N GLN A 279 -11.39 -12.28 -12.92
CA GLN A 279 -10.89 -11.82 -11.61
C GLN A 279 -9.62 -12.56 -11.18
N TYR A 280 -9.57 -13.87 -11.38
CA TYR A 280 -8.38 -14.68 -11.12
C TYR A 280 -7.18 -14.18 -11.93
N VAL A 281 -7.34 -14.02 -13.24
CA VAL A 281 -6.25 -13.61 -14.15
C VAL A 281 -5.74 -12.21 -13.82
N ILE A 282 -6.63 -11.24 -13.53
CA ILE A 282 -6.19 -9.87 -13.22
C ILE A 282 -5.47 -9.81 -11.88
N ASN A 283 -5.88 -10.60 -10.88
CA ASN A 283 -5.18 -10.65 -9.60
C ASN A 283 -3.80 -11.30 -9.73
N ALA A 284 -3.68 -12.36 -10.54
CA ALA A 284 -2.37 -12.94 -10.86
C ALA A 284 -1.43 -11.94 -11.54
N VAL A 285 -1.95 -11.12 -12.47
CA VAL A 285 -1.17 -10.03 -13.11
C VAL A 285 -0.81 -8.92 -12.11
N ARG A 286 -1.72 -8.56 -11.20
CA ARG A 286 -1.45 -7.56 -10.13
C ARG A 286 -0.33 -8.03 -9.21
N ASP A 287 -0.41 -9.26 -8.73
CA ASP A 287 0.53 -9.83 -7.77
C ASP A 287 1.93 -10.01 -8.37
N ALA A 288 2.02 -10.26 -9.68
CA ALA A 288 3.29 -10.44 -10.40
C ALA A 288 3.90 -9.12 -10.93
N SER A 289 3.17 -8.00 -10.91
CA SER A 289 3.63 -6.73 -11.51
C SER A 289 4.79 -6.10 -10.72
N ARG A 290 5.88 -5.77 -11.42
CA ARG A 290 7.01 -4.99 -10.86
C ARG A 290 6.65 -3.52 -10.62
N ASP A 291 5.74 -2.99 -11.42
CA ASP A 291 5.13 -1.67 -11.21
C ASP A 291 3.80 -1.88 -10.48
N PHE A 292 3.91 -2.06 -9.17
CA PHE A 292 2.75 -2.24 -8.30
C PHE A 292 1.79 -1.06 -8.41
N GLN A 293 2.29 0.18 -8.52
CA GLN A 293 1.45 1.36 -8.51
C GLN A 293 0.60 1.47 -9.78
N HIS A 294 1.18 1.20 -10.96
CA HIS A 294 0.43 1.19 -12.21
C HIS A 294 -0.59 0.04 -12.29
N ALA A 295 -0.18 -1.17 -11.91
CA ALA A 295 -1.07 -2.34 -11.90
C ALA A 295 -2.20 -2.20 -10.88
N GLU A 296 -1.91 -1.65 -9.70
CA GLU A 296 -2.91 -1.39 -8.67
C GLU A 296 -3.90 -0.32 -9.13
N THR A 297 -3.44 0.75 -9.77
CA THR A 297 -4.32 1.81 -10.29
C THR A 297 -5.29 1.27 -11.36
N LEU A 298 -4.84 0.36 -12.23
CA LEU A 298 -5.65 -0.13 -13.35
C LEU A 298 -6.57 -1.30 -12.97
N TYR A 299 -6.07 -2.28 -12.23
CA TYR A 299 -6.76 -3.56 -12.04
C TYR A 299 -7.50 -3.69 -10.71
N ARG A 300 -7.24 -2.81 -9.72
CA ARG A 300 -8.00 -2.78 -8.47
C ARG A 300 -9.47 -2.48 -8.72
N ASP A 301 -9.75 -1.41 -9.47
CA ASP A 301 -11.12 -0.99 -9.80
C ASP A 301 -11.86 -2.06 -10.61
N LEU A 302 -11.16 -2.72 -11.53
CA LEU A 302 -11.71 -3.83 -12.31
C LEU A 302 -12.08 -5.03 -11.42
N SER A 303 -11.21 -5.39 -10.47
CA SER A 303 -11.48 -6.46 -9.51
C SER A 303 -12.69 -6.14 -8.63
N ILE A 304 -12.78 -4.91 -8.12
CA ILE A 304 -13.91 -4.44 -7.31
C ILE A 304 -15.21 -4.52 -8.12
N ARG A 305 -15.19 -4.06 -9.37
CA ARG A 305 -16.36 -4.11 -10.27
C ARG A 305 -16.86 -5.53 -10.51
N ILE A 306 -15.95 -6.51 -10.64
CA ILE A 306 -16.33 -7.92 -10.79
C ILE A 306 -16.98 -8.47 -9.52
N VAL A 307 -16.39 -8.20 -8.34
CA VAL A 307 -17.01 -8.59 -7.05
C VAL A 307 -18.43 -8.05 -6.98
N PHE A 308 -18.61 -6.79 -7.39
CA PHE A 308 -19.91 -6.15 -7.35
C PHE A 308 -20.97 -6.87 -8.21
N ILE A 309 -20.62 -7.23 -9.44
CA ILE A 309 -21.52 -7.97 -10.33
C ILE A 309 -21.85 -9.35 -9.73
N LEU A 310 -20.85 -10.06 -9.19
CA LEU A 310 -21.03 -11.36 -8.56
C LEU A 310 -21.91 -11.29 -7.31
N ASP A 311 -21.76 -10.27 -6.48
CA ASP A 311 -22.60 -10.05 -5.29
C ASP A 311 -24.03 -9.68 -5.70
N GLY A 312 -24.19 -8.93 -6.80
CA GLY A 312 -25.48 -8.70 -7.44
C GLY A 312 -26.15 -9.98 -7.91
N ILE A 313 -25.40 -10.95 -8.47
CA ILE A 313 -25.92 -12.29 -8.81
C ILE A 313 -26.35 -13.02 -7.54
N ALA A 314 -25.47 -13.07 -6.53
CA ALA A 314 -25.70 -13.81 -5.29
C ALA A 314 -26.92 -13.31 -4.51
N ALA A 315 -27.20 -12.00 -4.52
CA ALA A 315 -28.32 -11.42 -3.80
C ALA A 315 -29.71 -11.78 -4.36
N ARG A 316 -29.81 -12.41 -5.54
CA ARG A 316 -31.08 -12.71 -6.20
C ARG A 316 -31.83 -13.90 -5.58
N SER A 317 -31.10 -14.91 -5.14
CA SER A 317 -31.67 -16.11 -4.52
C SER A 317 -30.59 -16.91 -3.79
N ASP A 318 -30.98 -17.74 -2.83
CA ASP A 318 -30.05 -18.65 -2.15
C ASP A 318 -29.32 -19.57 -3.15
N ALA A 319 -30.02 -20.05 -4.18
CA ALA A 319 -29.43 -20.86 -5.25
C ALA A 319 -28.36 -20.09 -6.04
N SER A 320 -28.58 -18.81 -6.32
CA SER A 320 -27.58 -17.96 -6.99
C SER A 320 -26.38 -17.67 -6.09
N ALA A 321 -26.59 -17.50 -4.79
CA ALA A 321 -25.52 -17.34 -3.81
C ALA A 321 -24.65 -18.60 -3.71
N GLU A 322 -25.28 -19.78 -3.66
CA GLU A 322 -24.60 -21.07 -3.65
C GLU A 322 -23.81 -21.29 -4.95
N LEU A 323 -24.38 -20.95 -6.11
CA LEU A 323 -23.70 -21.02 -7.41
C LEU A 323 -22.44 -20.14 -7.44
N VAL A 324 -22.54 -18.88 -7.03
CA VAL A 324 -21.39 -17.96 -6.98
C VAL A 324 -20.32 -18.48 -6.03
N ALA A 325 -20.71 -18.99 -4.85
CA ALA A 325 -19.76 -19.56 -3.90
C ALA A 325 -19.07 -20.81 -4.46
N MET A 326 -19.81 -21.68 -5.13
CA MET A 326 -19.29 -22.88 -5.77
C MET A 326 -18.26 -22.54 -6.86
N ILE A 327 -18.61 -21.63 -7.77
CA ILE A 327 -17.71 -21.23 -8.87
C ILE A 327 -16.48 -20.49 -8.36
N LYS A 328 -16.59 -19.68 -7.30
CA LYS A 328 -15.42 -19.08 -6.63
C LYS A 328 -14.44 -20.16 -6.14
N ARG A 329 -14.92 -21.25 -5.55
CA ARG A 329 -14.03 -22.37 -5.15
C ARG A 329 -13.41 -23.06 -6.37
N VAL A 330 -14.20 -23.35 -7.40
CA VAL A 330 -13.72 -23.98 -8.64
C VAL A 330 -12.58 -23.17 -9.27
N VAL A 331 -12.74 -21.86 -9.38
CA VAL A 331 -11.73 -21.00 -9.99
C VAL A 331 -10.53 -20.77 -9.06
N HIS A 332 -10.75 -20.35 -7.81
CA HIS A 332 -9.66 -19.91 -6.94
C HIS A 332 -8.92 -21.05 -6.24
N GLU A 333 -9.59 -22.17 -5.93
CA GLU A 333 -8.97 -23.30 -5.24
C GLU A 333 -8.49 -24.37 -6.21
N ARG A 334 -9.24 -24.61 -7.30
CA ARG A 334 -8.93 -25.67 -8.28
C ARG A 334 -8.25 -25.14 -9.55
N GLY A 335 -8.21 -23.82 -9.75
CA GLY A 335 -7.57 -23.19 -10.92
C GLY A 335 -8.32 -23.42 -12.23
N GLU A 336 -9.60 -23.82 -12.17
CA GLU A 336 -10.37 -24.17 -13.37
C GLU A 336 -10.97 -22.91 -13.99
N LEU A 337 -10.25 -22.31 -14.96
CA LEU A 337 -10.68 -21.12 -15.69
C LEU A 337 -11.53 -21.46 -16.93
N THR A 338 -12.29 -20.50 -17.44
CA THR A 338 -12.88 -20.66 -18.77
C THR A 338 -11.78 -20.79 -19.85
N PRO A 339 -12.04 -21.50 -20.97
CA PRO A 339 -11.02 -21.71 -22.00
C PRO A 339 -10.39 -20.43 -22.56
N PHE A 340 -11.14 -19.32 -22.56
CA PHE A 340 -10.61 -18.03 -22.98
C PHE A 340 -9.58 -17.49 -21.99
N TRP A 341 -9.91 -17.44 -20.70
CA TRP A 341 -9.04 -16.87 -19.66
C TRP A 341 -7.85 -17.76 -19.35
N GLU A 342 -8.01 -19.08 -19.46
CA GLU A 342 -6.91 -20.03 -19.42
C GLU A 342 -5.87 -19.74 -20.51
N ARG A 343 -6.30 -19.64 -21.77
CA ARG A 343 -5.40 -19.27 -22.88
C ARG A 343 -4.78 -17.90 -22.71
N ARG A 344 -5.47 -16.97 -22.04
CA ARG A 344 -4.96 -15.62 -21.77
C ARG A 344 -3.88 -15.66 -20.69
N LEU A 345 -4.10 -16.40 -19.61
CA LEU A 345 -3.14 -16.60 -18.52
C LEU A 345 -1.86 -17.26 -19.04
N GLN A 346 -1.99 -18.35 -19.81
CA GLN A 346 -0.83 -19.01 -20.44
C GLN A 346 -0.02 -18.10 -21.36
N ARG A 347 -0.67 -17.11 -22.01
CA ARG A 347 0.06 -16.10 -22.79
C ARG A 347 0.82 -15.13 -21.88
N TYR A 348 0.23 -14.73 -20.75
CA TYR A 348 0.92 -13.90 -19.77
C TYR A 348 2.12 -14.63 -19.15
N GLU A 349 1.99 -15.92 -18.86
CA GLU A 349 3.09 -16.77 -18.40
C GLU A 349 4.23 -16.86 -19.44
N LYS A 350 3.90 -17.16 -20.70
CA LYS A 350 4.89 -17.21 -21.79
C LYS A 350 5.62 -15.89 -22.02
N LEU A 351 4.96 -14.76 -21.71
CA LEU A 351 5.55 -13.42 -21.82
C LEU A 351 6.28 -13.00 -20.54
N GLY A 352 6.29 -13.82 -19.48
CA GLY A 352 6.90 -13.50 -18.19
C GLY A 352 6.19 -12.38 -17.42
N VAL A 353 4.90 -12.17 -17.70
CA VAL A 353 4.05 -11.19 -17.00
C VAL A 353 3.51 -11.78 -15.70
N VAL A 354 3.25 -13.09 -15.68
CA VAL A 354 2.84 -13.90 -14.51
C VAL A 354 3.78 -15.10 -14.45
N PHE A 355 4.02 -15.65 -13.25
CA PHE A 355 4.99 -16.73 -13.02
C PHE A 355 4.33 -18.02 -12.54
#